data_AF-A0A0R1YZS3-F1
#
_entry.id   AF-A0A0R1YZS3-F1
#
_cell.length_a   1.000
_cell.length_b   1.000
_cell.length_c   1.000
_cell.angle_alpha   90.00
_cell.angle_beta   90.00
_cell.angle_gamma   90.00
#
_symmetry.space_group_name_H-M   'P 1'
#
loop_
_entity.id
_entity.type
_entity.pdbx_description
1 polymer ?
#
loop_
_entity_poly.entity_id
_entity_poly.type
_entity_poly.pdbx_seq_one_letter_code
_entity_poly.pdbx_strand_id
1 'polypeptide(L)'
;MNEKMTATVNQLQTELIASDEFTEIQQAYDNLKGNLDDYKVFNDFQQAQQALQQKQMQGVQPTQDEISNIQAIAGKMRESQLISALMTKEKALSELLSDINETVTKPISDLYRS
;
A
#
# COMPACT_ATOMS: atom_id res chain seq x y z
N MET A 1 1.66 25.09 -6.74
CA MET A 1 2.76 24.30 -7.34
C MET A 1 3.23 25.08 -8.57
N ASN A 2 4.54 25.17 -8.87
CA ASN A 2 5.03 25.82 -10.09
C ASN A 2 4.46 25.11 -11.32
N GLU A 3 4.00 25.84 -12.36
CA GLU A 3 3.37 25.27 -13.56
C GLU A 3 4.20 24.15 -14.20
N LYS A 4 5.53 24.33 -14.28
CA LYS A 4 6.44 23.29 -14.79
C LYS A 4 6.41 22.04 -13.92
N MET A 5 6.40 22.22 -12.60
CA MET A 5 6.38 21.12 -11.64
C MET A 5 5.03 20.38 -11.66
N THR A 6 3.91 21.09 -11.87
CA THR A 6 2.60 20.49 -12.11
C THR A 6 2.60 19.65 -13.39
N ALA A 7 3.15 20.16 -14.49
CA ALA A 7 3.26 19.41 -15.73
C ALA A 7 4.10 18.13 -15.56
N THR A 8 5.25 18.22 -14.88
CA THR A 8 6.11 17.07 -14.57
C THR A 8 5.39 16.03 -13.73
N VAL A 9 4.65 16.43 -12.68
CA VAL A 9 3.92 15.47 -11.84
C VAL A 9 2.76 14.81 -12.58
N ASN A 10 2.06 15.52 -13.46
CA ASN A 10 1.03 14.93 -14.30
C ASN A 10 1.61 13.91 -15.30
N GLN A 11 2.80 14.20 -15.84
CA GLN A 11 3.52 13.24 -16.68
C GLN A 11 3.94 12.00 -15.87
N LEU A 12 4.54 12.19 -14.68
CA LEU A 12 4.90 11.10 -13.78
C LEU A 12 3.69 10.22 -13.43
N GLN A 13 2.52 10.80 -13.16
CA GLN A 13 1.29 10.05 -12.92
C GLN A 13 0.92 9.19 -14.14
N THR A 14 1.01 9.75 -15.34
CA THR A 14 0.68 9.03 -16.58
C THR A 14 1.63 7.85 -16.80
N GLU A 15 2.93 8.07 -16.57
CA GLU A 15 3.95 7.02 -16.69
C GLU A 15 3.79 5.95 -15.62
N LEU A 16 3.47 6.33 -14.37
CA LEU A 16 3.21 5.38 -13.28
C LEU A 16 2.01 4.49 -13.59
N ILE A 17 0.90 5.06 -14.10
CA ILE A 17 -0.29 4.27 -14.46
C ILE A 17 0.03 3.29 -15.59
N ALA A 18 0.93 3.66 -16.50
CA ALA A 18 1.37 2.82 -17.61
C ALA A 18 2.48 1.82 -17.23
N SER A 19 2.99 1.87 -15.99
CA SER A 19 4.11 1.03 -15.57
C SER A 19 3.69 -0.42 -15.31
N ASP A 20 4.65 -1.34 -15.41
CA ASP A 20 4.43 -2.74 -15.11
C ASP A 20 4.00 -2.92 -13.65
N GLU A 21 4.61 -2.20 -12.71
CA GLU A 21 4.29 -2.27 -11.28
C GLU A 21 2.83 -1.91 -10.98
N PHE A 22 2.29 -0.87 -11.63
CA PHE A 22 0.88 -0.49 -11.43
C PHE A 22 -0.08 -1.49 -12.10
N THR A 23 0.22 -1.89 -13.34
CA THR A 23 -0.64 -2.83 -14.08
C THR A 23 -0.67 -4.21 -13.43
N GLU A 24 0.44 -4.69 -12.88
CA GLU A 24 0.53 -5.95 -12.15
C GLU A 24 -0.27 -5.93 -10.84
N ILE A 25 -0.27 -4.81 -10.10
CA ILE A 25 -1.13 -4.66 -8.91
C ILE A 25 -2.59 -4.68 -9.30
N GLN A 26 -2.97 -3.97 -10.37
CA GLN A 26 -4.35 -3.94 -10.84
C GLN A 26 -4.85 -5.35 -11.17
N GLN A 27 -4.04 -6.12 -11.91
CA GLN A 27 -4.36 -7.52 -12.23
C GLN A 27 -4.43 -8.41 -10.98
N ALA A 28 -3.48 -8.28 -10.05
CA ALA A 28 -3.50 -9.06 -8.81
C ALA A 28 -4.75 -8.76 -7.97
N TYR A 29 -5.17 -7.49 -7.93
CA TYR A 29 -6.35 -7.06 -7.21
C TYR A 29 -7.65 -7.57 -7.86
N ASP A 30 -7.74 -7.54 -9.19
CA ASP A 30 -8.88 -8.08 -9.93
C ASP A 30 -8.98 -9.60 -9.77
N ASN A 31 -7.85 -10.32 -9.79
CA ASN A 31 -7.80 -11.75 -9.50
C ASN A 31 -8.28 -12.06 -8.07
N LEU A 32 -7.85 -11.26 -7.08
CA LEU A 32 -8.31 -11.38 -5.70
C LEU A 32 -9.83 -11.17 -5.60
N LYS A 33 -10.38 -10.14 -6.25
CA LYS A 33 -11.82 -9.87 -6.29
C LYS A 33 -12.63 -11.00 -6.91
N GLY A 34 -12.05 -11.72 -7.88
CA GLY A 34 -12.67 -12.89 -8.49
C GLY A 34 -12.89 -14.05 -7.53
N ASN A 35 -12.15 -14.10 -6.41
CA ASN A 35 -12.32 -15.07 -5.35
C ASN A 35 -13.00 -14.42 -4.13
N LEU A 36 -14.29 -14.71 -3.93
CA LEU A 36 -15.10 -14.08 -2.87
C LEU A 36 -14.57 -14.36 -1.46
N ASP A 37 -14.03 -15.55 -1.20
CA ASP A 37 -13.54 -15.93 0.13
C ASP A 37 -12.25 -15.17 0.47
N ASP A 38 -11.28 -15.17 -0.45
CA ASP A 38 -10.02 -14.44 -0.28
C ASP A 38 -10.26 -12.92 -0.26
N TYR A 39 -11.15 -12.41 -1.11
CA TYR A 39 -11.52 -11.00 -1.10
C TYR A 39 -12.18 -10.59 0.22
N LYS A 40 -13.00 -11.46 0.81
CA LYS A 40 -13.57 -11.22 2.14
C LYS A 40 -12.47 -11.14 3.20
N VAL A 41 -11.52 -12.07 3.23
CA VAL A 41 -10.40 -12.05 4.17
C VAL A 41 -9.59 -10.76 4.04
N PHE A 42 -9.32 -10.33 2.81
CA PHE A 42 -8.63 -9.07 2.55
C PHE A 42 -9.40 -7.85 3.08
N ASN A 43 -10.71 -7.78 2.82
CA ASN A 43 -11.55 -6.68 3.31
C ASN A 43 -11.67 -6.66 4.84
N ASP A 44 -11.83 -7.83 5.46
CA ASP A 44 -11.85 -7.95 6.92
C ASP A 44 -10.54 -7.42 7.53
N PHE A 45 -9.39 -7.71 6.89
CA PHE A 45 -8.09 -7.19 7.32
C PHE A 45 -7.99 -5.67 7.20
N GLN A 46 -8.39 -5.11 6.05
CA GLN A 46 -8.35 -3.66 5.81
C GLN A 46 -9.19 -2.90 6.85
N GLN A 47 -10.40 -3.39 7.15
CA GLN A 47 -11.26 -2.80 8.17
C GLN A 47 -10.64 -2.88 9.57
N ALA A 48 -10.09 -4.04 9.93
CA ALA A 48 -9.47 -4.22 11.24
C ALA A 48 -8.21 -3.34 11.40
N GLN A 49 -7.39 -3.22 10.34
CA GLN A 49 -6.22 -2.35 10.32
C GLN A 49 -6.62 -0.88 10.46
N GLN A 50 -7.64 -0.42 9.73
CA GLN A 50 -8.12 0.95 9.81
C GLN A 50 -8.66 1.28 11.22
N ALA A 51 -9.44 0.37 11.82
CA ALA A 51 -9.94 0.54 13.18
C ALA A 51 -8.79 0.65 14.20
N LEU A 52 -7.74 -0.17 14.04
CA LEU A 52 -6.56 -0.12 14.90
C LEU A 52 -5.80 1.21 14.75
N GLN A 53 -5.59 1.68 13.52
CA GLN A 53 -4.95 2.99 13.27
C GLN A 53 -5.75 4.13 13.89
N GLN A 54 -7.09 4.12 13.76
CA GLN A 54 -7.95 5.13 14.38
C GLN A 54 -7.81 5.15 15.90
N LYS A 55 -7.75 3.99 16.55
CA LYS A 55 -7.53 3.90 17.99
C LYS A 55 -6.17 4.46 18.41
N GLN A 56 -5.11 4.11 17.68
CA GLN A 56 -3.77 4.64 17.93
C GLN A 56 -3.73 6.17 17.82
N MET A 57 -4.39 6.74 16.80
CA MET A 57 -4.52 8.20 16.66
C MET A 57 -5.26 8.85 17.82
N GLN A 58 -6.23 8.15 18.41
CA GLN A 58 -6.98 8.60 19.58
C GLN A 58 -6.24 8.35 20.90
N GLY A 59 -5.06 7.73 20.88
CA GLY A 59 -4.34 7.30 22.08
C GLY A 59 -5.03 6.17 22.85
N VAL A 60 -5.97 5.47 22.21
CA VAL A 60 -6.72 4.35 22.79
C VAL A 60 -5.99 3.05 22.49
N GLN A 61 -5.75 2.25 23.52
CA GLN A 61 -5.13 0.94 23.37
C GLN A 61 -6.17 -0.07 22.82
N PRO A 62 -5.82 -0.88 21.81
CA PRO A 62 -6.69 -1.95 21.33
C PRO A 62 -6.92 -3.00 22.44
N THR A 63 -8.11 -3.58 22.42
CA THR A 63 -8.50 -4.67 23.33
C THR A 63 -7.85 -5.99 22.92
N GLN A 64 -7.81 -6.96 23.84
CA GLN A 64 -7.30 -8.30 23.52
C GLN A 64 -8.11 -9.01 22.43
N ASP A 65 -9.43 -8.85 22.44
CA ASP A 65 -10.31 -9.44 21.42
C ASP A 65 -10.00 -8.87 20.02
N GLU A 66 -9.70 -7.58 19.92
CA GLU A 66 -9.33 -6.94 18.67
C GLU A 66 -7.94 -7.40 18.17
N ILE A 67 -6.99 -7.54 19.08
CA ILE A 67 -5.66 -8.09 18.77
C ILE A 67 -5.80 -9.53 18.27
N SER A 68 -6.59 -10.36 18.98
CA SER A 68 -6.85 -11.75 18.60
C SER A 68 -7.53 -11.85 17.23
N ASN A 69 -8.53 -10.99 16.97
CA ASN A 69 -9.21 -10.94 15.68
C ASN A 69 -8.24 -10.61 14.54
N ILE A 70 -7.39 -9.59 14.69
CA ILE A 70 -6.37 -9.24 13.69
C ILE A 70 -5.39 -10.39 13.46
N GLN A 71 -4.95 -11.07 14.52
CA GLN A 71 -4.05 -12.22 14.39
C GLN A 71 -4.70 -13.38 13.63
N ALA A 72 -5.98 -13.65 13.87
CA ALA A 72 -6.73 -14.68 13.16
C ALA A 72 -6.89 -14.34 11.67
N ILE A 73 -7.23 -13.09 11.34
CA ILE A 73 -7.32 -12.62 9.96
C ILE A 73 -5.95 -12.72 9.27
N ALA A 74 -4.88 -12.29 9.95
CA ALA A 74 -3.52 -12.40 9.43
C ALA A 74 -3.09 -13.85 9.18
N GLY A 75 -3.58 -14.80 9.98
CA GLY A 75 -3.43 -16.23 9.72
C GLY A 75 -4.02 -16.64 8.37
N LYS A 76 -5.29 -16.30 8.13
CA LYS A 76 -6.00 -16.59 6.87
C LYS A 76 -5.33 -15.92 5.67
N MET A 77 -4.83 -14.69 5.82
CA MET A 77 -4.11 -14.00 4.75
C MET A 77 -2.85 -14.77 4.31
N ARG A 78 -2.10 -15.36 5.25
CA ARG A 78 -0.91 -16.16 4.92
C ARG A 78 -1.22 -17.43 4.15
N GLU A 79 -2.44 -17.96 4.28
CA GLU A 79 -2.89 -19.15 3.56
C GLU A 79 -3.34 -18.83 2.13
N SER A 80 -3.74 -17.59 1.85
CA SER A 80 -4.15 -17.16 0.50
C SER A 80 -2.94 -16.80 -0.37
N GLN A 81 -2.80 -17.53 -1.47
CA GLN A 81 -1.82 -17.21 -2.51
C GLN A 81 -2.19 -15.93 -3.26
N LEU A 82 -3.48 -15.62 -3.42
CA LEU A 82 -3.94 -14.41 -4.11
C LEU A 82 -3.60 -13.16 -3.29
N ILE A 83 -3.83 -13.20 -1.97
CA ILE A 83 -3.45 -12.10 -1.06
C ILE A 83 -1.93 -11.95 -1.04
N SER A 84 -1.19 -13.06 -0.91
CA SER A 84 0.28 -13.02 -0.91
C SER A 84 0.86 -12.45 -2.21
N ALA A 85 0.26 -12.80 -3.35
CA ALA A 85 0.64 -12.25 -4.66
C ALA A 85 0.37 -10.74 -4.73
N LEU A 86 -0.82 -10.29 -4.30
CA LEU A 86 -1.15 -8.86 -4.25
C LEU A 86 -0.14 -8.09 -3.37
N MET A 87 0.13 -8.57 -2.15
CA MET A 87 1.08 -7.92 -1.23
C MET A 87 2.50 -7.83 -1.82
N THR A 88 2.92 -8.83 -2.57
CA THR A 88 4.24 -8.83 -3.23
C THR A 88 4.30 -7.76 -4.32
N LYS A 89 3.24 -7.62 -5.12
CA LYS A 89 3.15 -6.58 -6.16
C LYS A 89 3.06 -5.18 -5.54
N GLU A 90 2.28 -5.02 -4.46
CA GLU A 90 2.21 -3.77 -3.69
C GLU A 90 3.57 -3.34 -3.15
N LYS A 91 4.39 -4.28 -2.67
CA LYS A 91 5.76 -3.99 -2.20
C LYS A 91 6.63 -3.44 -3.33
N ALA A 92 6.56 -4.01 -4.53
CA ALA A 92 7.33 -3.54 -5.69
C ALA A 92 6.95 -2.11 -6.08
N LEU A 93 5.66 -1.78 -6.13
CA LEU A 93 5.22 -0.39 -6.36
C LEU A 93 5.67 0.55 -5.24
N SER A 94 5.63 0.10 -3.98
CA SER A 94 6.12 0.91 -2.85
C SER A 94 7.63 1.19 -2.96
N GLU A 95 8.42 0.25 -3.45
CA GLU A 95 9.86 0.44 -3.69
C GLU A 95 10.08 1.47 -4.79
N LEU A 96 9.38 1.34 -5.93
CA LEU A 96 9.43 2.32 -7.02
C LEU A 96 9.08 3.74 -6.53
N LEU A 97 8.01 3.88 -5.74
CA LEU A 97 7.60 5.18 -5.18
C LEU A 97 8.62 5.74 -4.17
N SER A 98 9.27 4.87 -3.40
CA SER A 98 10.36 5.26 -2.50
C SER A 98 11.56 5.81 -3.27
N ASP A 99 11.96 5.14 -4.35
CA ASP A 99 13.08 5.56 -5.21
C ASP A 99 12.78 6.90 -5.89
N ILE A 100 11.55 7.09 -6.36
CA ILE A 100 11.08 8.38 -6.90
C ILE A 100 11.19 9.47 -5.83
N ASN A 101 10.70 9.22 -4.62
CA ASN A 101 10.75 10.19 -3.53
C ASN A 101 12.18 10.53 -3.12
N GLU A 102 13.07 9.54 -2.99
CA GLU A 102 14.49 9.77 -2.71
C GLU A 102 15.13 10.63 -3.80
N THR A 103 14.88 10.30 -5.07
CA THR A 103 15.43 11.04 -6.21
C THR A 103 14.98 12.50 -6.22
N VAL A 104 13.69 12.75 -5.99
CA VAL A 104 13.11 14.11 -5.99
C VAL A 104 13.60 14.92 -4.79
N THR A 105 13.79 14.28 -3.64
CA THR A 105 14.17 14.97 -2.38
C THR A 105 15.68 15.09 -2.19
N LYS A 106 16.50 14.32 -2.91
CA LYS A 106 17.96 14.32 -2.83
C LYS A 106 18.61 15.71 -2.85
N PRO A 107 18.23 16.66 -3.73
CA PRO A 107 18.81 18.01 -3.72
C PRO A 107 18.60 18.76 -2.40
N ILE A 108 17.51 18.49 -1.67
CA ILE A 108 17.25 19.07 -0.35
C ILE A 108 18.24 18.49 0.66
N SER A 109 18.43 17.17 0.66
CA SER A 109 19.42 16.53 1.54
C SER A 109 20.85 17.00 1.26
N ASP A 110 21.22 17.18 0.00
CA ASP A 110 22.54 17.65 -0.41
C ASP A 110 22.81 19.09 0.06
N LEU A 111 21.80 19.97 0.06
CA LEU A 111 21.89 21.34 0.57
C LEU A 111 22.29 21.42 2.05
N TYR A 112 21.85 20.45 2.88
CA TYR A 112 22.19 20.41 4.31
C TYR A 112 23.48 19.64 4.62
N ARG A 113 24.08 19.00 3.60
CA ARG A 113 25.37 18.30 3.71
C ARG A 113 26.56 19.16 3.24
N SER A 114 26.28 20.32 2.64
CA SER A 114 27.27 21.32 2.21
C SER A 114 27.59 22.33 3.29
#